data_AF-A0A2V6LYG0-F1
#
_entry.id   AF-A0A2V6LYG0-F1
#
_cell.length_a   1.000
_cell.length_b   1.000
_cell.length_c   1.000
_cell.angle_alpha   90.00
_cell.angle_beta   90.00
_cell.angle_gamma   90.00
#
_symmetry.space_group_name_H-M   'P 1'
#
loop_
_entity.id
_entity.type
_entity.pdbx_description
1 polymer ?
#
loop_
_entity_poly.entity_id
_entity_poly.type
_entity_poly.pdbx_seq_one_letter_code
_entity_poly.pdbx_strand_id
1 'polypeptide(L)' 'MPAEFYAFGEILWDCLPSGKHAGGAPFNVAAHLAQIGVSSALISCVGRDPLGD' A
#
# COMPACT_ATOMS: atom_id res chain seq x y z
N MET A 1 -7.33 8.83 -15.58
CA MET A 1 -8.64 9.08 -14.94
C MET A 1 -8.42 9.12 -13.43
N PRO A 2 -9.15 9.93 -12.66
CA PRO A 2 -9.08 9.87 -11.21
C PRO A 2 -9.45 8.47 -10.71
N ALA A 3 -8.89 8.05 -9.58
CA ALA A 3 -9.28 6.79 -8.96
C ALA A 3 -10.71 6.91 -8.40
N GLU A 4 -11.43 5.80 -8.37
CA GLU A 4 -12.76 5.76 -7.75
C GLU A 4 -12.66 5.68 -6.22
N PHE A 5 -11.58 5.06 -5.73
CA PHE A 5 -11.30 4.93 -4.31
C PHE A 5 -9.90 5.47 -3.96
N TYR A 6 -9.83 6.27 -2.89
CA TYR A 6 -8.56 6.75 -2.34
C TYR A 6 -8.41 6.21 -0.91
N ALA A 7 -7.38 5.40 -0.69
CA ALA A 7 -6.92 5.05 0.65
C ALA A 7 -5.88 6.10 1.10
N PHE A 8 -5.98 6.56 2.35
CA PHE A 8 -4.99 7.47 2.94
C PHE A 8 -4.44 6.87 4.23
N GLY A 9 -3.12 6.81 4.35
CA GLY A 9 -2.44 6.40 5.58
C GLY A 9 -1.16 5.61 5.30
N GLU A 10 -0.84 4.64 6.14
CA GLU A 10 0.46 4.00 6.14
C GLU A 10 0.66 2.93 5.05
N ILE A 11 1.91 2.84 4.60
CA ILE A 11 2.52 1.66 3.98
C ILE A 11 3.80 1.36 4.75
N LEU A 12 4.08 0.09 4.99
CA LEU A 12 5.23 -0.35 5.77
C LEU A 12 5.72 -1.73 5.35
N TRP A 13 6.86 -2.16 5.89
CA TRP A 13 7.37 -3.52 5.72
C TRP A 13 6.98 -4.39 6.91
N ASP A 14 6.08 -5.34 6.68
CA ASP A 14 5.80 -6.43 7.61
C ASP A 14 6.98 -7.41 7.61
N CYS A 15 7.74 -7.42 8.69
CA CYS A 15 8.92 -8.26 8.84
C CYS A 15 8.54 -9.62 9.46
N LEU A 16 8.04 -10.53 8.63
CA LEU A 16 7.66 -11.88 9.03
C LEU A 16 8.88 -12.84 9.03
N PRO A 17 8.81 -14.00 9.72
CA PRO A 17 9.89 -15.00 9.69
C PRO A 17 10.26 -15.48 8.28
N SER A 18 9.32 -15.44 7.34
CA SER A 18 9.51 -15.81 5.93
C SER A 18 10.16 -14.72 5.08
N GLY A 19 10.29 -13.50 5.60
CA GLY A 19 10.81 -12.35 4.87
C GLY A 19 9.98 -11.08 5.09
N LYS A 20 10.39 -10.01 4.39
CA LYS A 20 9.68 -8.74 4.40
C LYS A 20 8.58 -8.74 3.34
N HIS A 21 7.39 -8.30 3.71
CA HIS A 21 6.25 -8.13 2.81
C HIS A 21 5.74 -6.69 2.92
N ALA A 22 5.24 -6.12 1.83
CA ALA A 22 4.56 -4.84 1.90
C ALA A 22 3.25 -5.00 2.71
N GLY A 23 3.02 -4.08 3.63
CA GLY A 23 1.89 -4.08 4.54
C GLY A 23 1.41 -2.68 4.90
N GLY A 24 0.52 -2.59 5.89
CA GLY A 24 -0.22 -1.38 6.27
C GLY A 24 -1.69 -1.48 5.91
N ALA A 25 -2.58 -1.08 6.82
CA ALA A 25 -4.02 -1.30 6.63
C ALA A 25 -4.58 -0.51 5.42
N PRO A 26 -4.22 0.77 5.20
CA PRO A 26 -4.63 1.52 4.01
C PRO A 26 -4.07 0.94 2.71
N PHE A 27 -2.80 0.52 2.72
CA PHE A 27 -2.17 -0.16 1.58
C PHE A 27 -2.92 -1.45 1.23
N ASN A 28 -3.20 -2.31 2.22
CA ASN A 28 -3.87 -3.58 2.00
C ASN A 28 -5.28 -3.39 1.41
N VAL A 29 -6.05 -2.39 1.86
CA VAL A 29 -7.37 -2.07 1.29
C VAL A 29 -7.25 -1.65 -0.17
N ALA A 30 -6.36 -0.72 -0.51
CA ALA A 30 -6.17 -0.28 -1.90
C ALA A 30 -5.69 -1.44 -2.79
N ALA A 31 -4.72 -2.23 -2.32
CA ALA A 31 -4.20 -3.38 -3.06
C ALA A 31 -5.28 -4.42 -3.35
N HIS A 32 -6.11 -4.78 -2.37
CA HIS A 32 -7.19 -5.74 -2.57
C HIS A 32 -8.30 -5.20 -3.47
N LEU A 33 -8.64 -3.90 -3.39
CA LEU A 33 -9.57 -3.26 -4.32
C LEU A 33 -9.05 -3.32 -5.76
N ALA A 34 -7.78 -3.01 -5.97
CA ALA A 34 -7.15 -3.13 -7.29
C ALA A 34 -7.17 -4.57 -7.81
N GLN A 35 -6.92 -5.57 -6.95
CA GLN A 35 -6.96 -7.00 -7.33
C GLN A 35 -8.34 -7.46 -7.81
N ILE A 36 -9.43 -6.87 -7.31
CA ILE A 36 -10.80 -7.19 -7.73
C ILE A 36 -11.32 -6.26 -8.85
N GLY A 37 -10.46 -5.44 -9.45
CA GLY A 37 -10.79 -4.60 -10.60
C GLY A 37 -11.38 -3.22 -10.27
N VAL A 38 -11.33 -2.80 -9.00
CA VAL A 38 -11.76 -1.45 -8.61
C VAL A 38 -10.61 -0.46 -8.77
N SER A 39 -10.87 0.66 -9.44
CA SER A 39 -9.90 1.74 -9.62
C SER A 39 -9.58 2.39 -8.27
N SER A 40 -8.40 2.11 -7.71
CA SER A 40 -7.99 2.59 -6.40
C SER A 40 -6.58 3.21 -6.42
N ALA A 41 -6.35 4.16 -5.51
CA ALA A 41 -5.06 4.79 -5.30
C ALA A 41 -4.75 4.92 -3.80
N LEU A 42 -3.48 4.79 -3.44
CA LEU A 42 -2.98 5.01 -2.10
C LEU A 42 -2.30 6.38 -2.02
N ILE A 43 -2.66 7.16 -1.01
CA ILE A 43 -1.97 8.39 -0.61
C ILE A 43 -1.21 8.07 0.68
N SER A 44 0.12 8.03 0.58
CA SER A 44 1.00 7.67 1.70
C SER A 44 2.32 8.44 1.63
N CYS A 45 3.23 8.14 2.54
CA CYS A 45 4.62 8.58 2.49
C CYS A 45 5.54 7.43 2.88
N VAL A 46 6.74 7.44 2.30
CA VAL A 46 7.82 6.48 2.60
C VAL A 46 9.05 7.25 3.06
N GLY A 47 9.95 6.56 3.74
CA GLY A 47 11.27 7.09 4.09
C GLY A 47 12.13 7.33 2.84
N ARG A 48 13.09 8.24 2.93
CA ARG A 48 14.13 8.43 1.90
C ARG A 48 15.29 7.49 2.18
N ASP A 49 15.05 6.20 2.01
CA ASP A 49 15.98 5.13 2.31
C ASP A 49 15.71 3.92 1.39
N PRO A 50 16.59 2.91 1.34
CA PRO A 50 16.43 1.77 0.42
C PRO A 50 15.16 0.94 0.61
N LEU A 51 14.44 1.09 1.73
CA LEU A 51 13.16 0.42 1.94
C LEU A 51 11.99 1.22 1.36
N GLY A 52 12.18 2.51 1.04
CA GLY A 52 11.19 3.39 0.44
C GLY A 52 11.29 3.55 -1.09
N ASP A 53 12.37 3.06 -1.71
CA ASP A 53 12.60 3.13 -3.17
C ASP A 53 11.73 2.16 -3.99
#